data_AF-A0A4R1NHE2-F1
#
_entry.id   AF-A0A4R1NHE2-F1
#
_cell.length_a   1.000
_cell.length_b   1.000
_cell.length_c   1.000
_cell.angle_alpha   90.00
_cell.angle_beta   90.00
_cell.angle_gamma   90.00
#
_symmetry.space_group_name_H-M   'P 1'
#
loop_
_entity.id
_entity.type
_entity.pdbx_description
1 polymer ?
#
loop_
_entity_poly.entity_id
_entity_poly.type
_entity_poly.pdbx_seq_one_letter_code
_entity_poly.pdbx_strand_id
1 'polypeptide(L)'
;MEKNTICHPITSPECPVSPLANYELNARIVANNAPADGASFNGVHYTLSSPVDLPVANQQLEISTTGSATLIVPTYYTNNSGVLDVALLNTVPETVELYAYLAADTSVNTHSFLTFIPVGPAPTYELISTVLIDNARADGNSQNAVMFYLTYGGTGVSGTILISDFIPSNPPVSRTTGTDGRYTAYFTSSNPGSFNVSAQLRSDPSVSTSETITFTPVVTYPVFLGSNRVPTPRETNFLGVEPFFGPLVITAGHRYSIRGIPTSGLFFGECPNSYVFNDSSQQCRLDITSDFTLLAVDSLTPIRALNSGVGRELHSPGYYFNGYSAQEFTVDVYDLGPE
;
A
#
# COMPACT_ATOMS: atom_id res chain seq x y z
N MET A 1 72.76 70.68 10.11
CA MET A 1 72.91 70.40 8.66
C MET A 1 73.17 68.91 8.54
N GLU A 2 72.12 68.11 8.45
CA GLU A 2 72.25 66.66 8.27
C GLU A 2 71.89 66.33 6.82
N LYS A 3 72.87 65.73 6.14
CA LYS A 3 72.87 65.47 4.71
C LYS A 3 71.92 64.32 4.39
N ASN A 4 71.03 64.59 3.45
CA ASN A 4 70.24 63.62 2.72
C ASN A 4 71.18 62.74 1.87
N THR A 5 71.28 61.45 2.16
CA THR A 5 72.08 60.51 1.37
C THR A 5 71.17 59.81 0.37
N ILE A 6 71.27 60.23 -0.90
CA ILE A 6 70.65 59.59 -2.07
C ILE A 6 71.61 58.49 -2.54
N CYS A 7 71.14 57.24 -2.58
CA CYS A 7 71.91 56.11 -3.10
C CYS A 7 71.88 56.08 -4.63
N HIS A 8 73.06 56.00 -5.27
CA HIS A 8 73.23 55.69 -6.69
C HIS A 8 73.65 54.23 -6.86
N PRO A 9 73.23 53.55 -7.93
CA PRO A 9 73.64 52.17 -8.19
C PRO A 9 75.09 52.18 -8.67
N ILE A 10 75.84 51.11 -8.37
CA ILE A 10 76.88 50.46 -9.19
C ILE A 10 78.04 49.86 -8.35
N THR A 11 78.28 50.19 -7.06
CA THR A 11 79.50 49.63 -6.38
C THR A 11 79.40 49.31 -4.87
N SER A 12 78.30 48.77 -4.35
CA SER A 12 78.30 48.20 -2.97
C SER A 12 77.39 46.97 -2.86
N PRO A 13 77.87 45.79 -2.40
CA PRO A 13 77.05 44.60 -2.21
C PRO A 13 76.25 44.58 -0.89
N GLU A 14 76.30 45.62 -0.06
CA GLU A 14 75.58 45.66 1.21
C GLU A 14 74.60 46.83 1.25
N CYS A 15 73.46 46.64 0.57
CA CYS A 15 72.21 47.24 1.04
C CYS A 15 71.64 46.30 2.13
N PRO A 16 71.11 46.82 3.24
CA PRO A 16 70.46 45.97 4.22
C PRO A 16 69.27 45.28 3.53
N VAL A 17 69.33 43.96 3.41
CA VAL A 17 68.13 43.15 3.20
C VAL A 17 67.16 43.52 4.32
N SER A 18 65.96 43.94 3.93
CA SER A 18 64.83 44.13 4.84
C SER A 18 64.74 42.90 5.76
N PRO A 19 64.57 43.05 7.08
CA PRO A 19 64.60 41.92 7.99
C PRO A 19 63.52 40.92 7.58
N LEU A 20 63.88 39.63 7.61
CA LEU A 20 62.98 38.49 7.47
C LEU A 20 61.66 38.78 8.19
N ALA A 21 60.60 39.00 7.42
CA ALA A 21 59.29 39.32 7.98
C ALA A 21 58.71 38.02 8.54
N ASN A 22 58.60 37.90 9.86
CA ASN A 22 57.86 36.81 10.51
C ASN A 22 56.35 37.01 10.28
N TYR A 23 55.88 36.86 9.05
CA TYR A 23 54.46 36.89 8.76
C TYR A 23 53.77 35.66 9.38
N GLU A 24 52.53 35.84 9.79
CA GLU A 24 51.70 34.76 10.31
C GLU A 24 50.51 34.55 9.38
N LEU A 25 50.28 33.30 8.98
CA LEU A 25 49.14 32.90 8.16
C LEU A 25 48.19 32.05 9.00
N ASN A 26 47.04 32.62 9.32
CA ASN A 26 45.98 31.96 10.07
C ASN A 26 44.87 31.48 9.15
N ALA A 27 44.25 30.34 9.48
CA ALA A 27 43.14 29.76 8.73
C ALA A 27 41.92 29.56 9.64
N ARG A 28 40.74 29.90 9.12
CA ARG A 28 39.46 29.64 9.76
C ARG A 28 38.50 29.00 8.76
N ILE A 29 38.01 27.81 9.08
CA ILE A 29 36.98 27.15 8.28
C ILE A 29 35.68 27.96 8.37
N VAL A 30 35.14 28.37 7.22
CA VAL A 30 33.88 29.13 7.10
C VAL A 30 32.72 28.30 6.55
N ALA A 31 33.02 27.22 5.82
CA ALA A 31 32.05 26.23 5.37
C ALA A 31 32.70 24.84 5.35
N ASN A 32 32.00 23.84 5.90
CA ASN A 32 32.46 22.45 5.94
C ASN A 32 31.28 21.48 5.84
N ASN A 33 31.53 20.23 5.49
CA ASN A 33 30.52 19.18 5.32
C ASN A 33 29.50 19.47 4.20
N ALA A 34 29.91 20.18 3.15
CA ALA A 34 29.10 20.36 1.95
C ALA A 34 28.84 19.01 1.24
N PRO A 35 27.65 18.78 0.66
CA PRO A 35 27.41 17.64 -0.21
C PRO A 35 28.39 17.63 -1.39
N ALA A 36 28.85 16.43 -1.76
CA ALA A 36 29.71 16.22 -2.93
C ALA A 36 28.91 16.24 -4.25
N ASP A 37 28.15 17.32 -4.49
CA ASP A 37 27.25 17.49 -5.65
C ASP A 37 27.87 18.31 -6.79
N GLY A 38 29.13 18.73 -6.64
CA GLY A 38 29.83 19.60 -7.60
C GLY A 38 29.36 21.06 -7.63
N ALA A 39 28.43 21.47 -6.76
CA ALA A 39 27.84 22.81 -6.72
C ALA A 39 27.93 23.47 -5.34
N SER A 40 27.77 22.67 -4.27
CA SER A 40 27.92 23.06 -2.88
C SER A 40 29.41 23.16 -2.53
N PHE A 41 29.80 24.23 -1.85
CA PHE A 41 31.21 24.50 -1.54
C PHE A 41 31.55 24.34 -0.06
N ASN A 42 32.76 23.87 0.19
CA ASN A 42 33.46 24.07 1.46
C ASN A 42 34.42 25.27 1.31
N GLY A 43 34.79 25.92 2.41
CA GLY A 43 35.60 27.13 2.34
C GLY A 43 36.39 27.46 3.60
N VAL A 44 37.52 28.13 3.38
CA VAL A 44 38.46 28.60 4.40
C VAL A 44 38.72 30.08 4.20
N HIS A 45 38.74 30.81 5.30
CA HIS A 45 39.13 32.19 5.41
C HIS A 45 40.55 32.28 5.95
N TYR A 46 41.46 32.83 5.16
CA TYR A 46 42.84 33.05 5.52
C TYR A 46 43.09 34.50 5.91
N THR A 47 43.89 34.72 6.96
CA THR A 47 44.35 36.04 7.40
C THR A 47 45.87 36.05 7.46
N LEU A 48 46.48 36.97 6.73
CA LEU A 48 47.92 37.22 6.74
C LEU A 48 48.23 38.48 7.54
N SER A 49 49.00 38.34 8.60
CA SER A 49 49.43 39.43 9.48
C SER A 49 50.95 39.54 9.58
N SER A 50 51.41 40.74 9.90
CA SER A 50 52.80 41.03 10.27
C SER A 50 53.09 40.67 11.73
N PRO A 51 54.37 40.66 12.17
CA PRO A 51 54.72 40.34 13.56
C PRO A 51 54.12 41.29 14.62
N VAL A 52 53.53 42.41 14.19
CA VAL A 52 52.85 43.41 15.03
C VAL A 52 51.34 43.43 14.78
N ASP A 53 50.78 42.32 14.31
CA ASP A 53 49.35 42.07 14.05
C ASP A 53 48.69 43.02 13.03
N LEU A 54 49.49 43.71 12.21
CA LEU A 54 48.95 44.51 11.10
C LEU A 54 48.63 43.62 9.88
N PRO A 55 47.49 43.83 9.20
CA PRO A 55 47.11 43.07 8.02
C PRO A 55 48.07 43.32 6.85
N VAL A 56 48.39 42.27 6.11
CA VAL A 56 49.33 42.34 4.98
C VAL A 56 48.58 42.11 3.67
N ALA A 57 48.36 43.19 2.93
CA ALA A 57 47.60 43.21 1.69
C ALA A 57 48.43 42.84 0.45
N ASN A 58 47.72 42.46 -0.62
CA ASN A 58 48.25 42.19 -1.97
C ASN A 58 49.36 41.14 -2.00
N GLN A 59 49.33 40.19 -1.07
CA GLN A 59 50.25 39.06 -1.05
C GLN A 59 49.62 37.86 -1.71
N GLN A 60 50.38 37.19 -2.58
CA GLN A 60 49.93 35.97 -3.23
C GLN A 60 50.06 34.79 -2.27
N LEU A 61 48.96 34.06 -2.07
CA LEU A 61 49.00 32.74 -1.46
C LEU A 61 48.93 31.68 -2.57
N GLU A 62 49.80 30.68 -2.49
CA GLU A 62 49.69 29.47 -3.30
C GLU A 62 48.84 28.47 -2.54
N ILE A 63 47.78 27.99 -3.19
CA ILE A 63 46.79 27.10 -2.63
C ILE A 63 46.84 25.77 -3.39
N SER A 64 46.93 24.67 -2.67
CA SER A 64 46.81 23.32 -3.24
C SER A 64 45.93 22.45 -2.36
N THR A 65 45.30 21.45 -2.97
CA THR A 65 44.42 20.51 -2.27
C THR A 65 44.82 19.08 -2.61
N THR A 66 44.65 18.17 -1.65
CA THR A 66 44.66 16.72 -1.92
C THR A 66 43.29 16.27 -2.46
N GLY A 67 43.22 15.01 -2.90
CA GLY A 67 41.98 14.41 -3.37
C GLY A 67 41.54 14.92 -4.75
N SER A 68 40.23 14.97 -4.96
CA SER A 68 39.60 15.36 -6.23
C SER A 68 38.85 16.70 -6.18
N ALA A 69 38.91 17.41 -5.04
CA ALA A 69 38.32 18.73 -4.91
C ALA A 69 38.96 19.74 -5.87
N THR A 70 38.14 20.65 -6.40
CA THR A 70 38.55 21.68 -7.36
C THR A 70 38.43 23.06 -6.72
N LEU A 71 39.49 23.87 -6.84
CA LEU A 71 39.51 25.28 -6.42
C LEU A 71 38.66 26.13 -7.37
N ILE A 72 37.85 27.04 -6.82
CA ILE A 72 36.94 27.87 -7.65
C ILE A 72 37.70 28.93 -8.46
N VAL A 73 38.80 29.48 -7.94
CA VAL A 73 39.63 30.48 -8.64
C VAL A 73 41.09 30.04 -8.78
N PRO A 74 41.81 30.49 -9.84
CA PRO A 74 43.17 30.03 -10.12
C PRO A 74 44.26 30.84 -9.39
N THR A 75 43.96 32.03 -8.88
CA THR A 75 44.92 32.94 -8.25
C THR A 75 44.33 33.58 -7.02
N TYR A 76 45.14 33.67 -5.96
CA TYR A 76 44.69 34.05 -4.63
C TYR A 76 45.60 35.15 -4.06
N TYR A 77 45.05 36.35 -3.87
CA TYR A 77 45.74 37.49 -3.26
C TYR A 77 44.99 37.98 -2.04
N THR A 78 45.71 38.33 -0.98
CA THR A 78 45.11 38.98 0.20
C THR A 78 44.59 40.37 -0.17
N ASN A 79 43.41 40.71 0.33
CA ASN A 79 42.82 42.04 0.14
C ASN A 79 43.46 43.08 1.08
N ASN A 80 42.95 44.32 1.08
CA ASN A 80 43.46 45.42 1.93
C ASN A 80 43.41 45.15 3.45
N SER A 81 42.61 44.16 3.88
CA SER A 81 42.52 43.71 5.27
C SER A 81 43.38 42.46 5.54
N GLY A 82 44.28 42.08 4.63
CA GLY A 82 45.12 40.90 4.76
C GLY A 82 44.34 39.59 4.64
N VAL A 83 43.13 39.63 4.10
CA VAL A 83 42.20 38.50 4.07
C VAL A 83 42.12 37.87 2.68
N LEU A 84 42.01 36.54 2.64
CA LEU A 84 41.69 35.76 1.46
C LEU A 84 40.66 34.69 1.78
N ASP A 85 39.56 34.63 1.02
CA ASP A 85 38.61 33.54 1.06
C ASP A 85 38.87 32.52 -0.05
N VAL A 86 38.92 31.24 0.31
CA VAL A 86 39.09 30.11 -0.60
C VAL A 86 37.86 29.21 -0.51
N ALA A 87 37.36 28.79 -1.67
CA ALA A 87 36.25 27.87 -1.78
C ALA A 87 36.59 26.71 -2.72
N LEU A 88 36.10 25.53 -2.37
CA LEU A 88 36.32 24.28 -3.10
C LEU A 88 34.98 23.64 -3.43
N LEU A 89 34.90 23.05 -4.60
CA LEU A 89 33.81 22.17 -5.04
C LEU A 89 34.33 20.74 -5.12
N ASN A 90 33.45 19.75 -4.94
CA ASN A 90 33.81 18.35 -5.16
C ASN A 90 32.59 17.53 -5.60
N THR A 91 32.83 16.51 -6.42
CA THR A 91 31.83 15.51 -6.85
C THR A 91 32.04 14.16 -6.17
N VAL A 92 33.12 14.01 -5.39
CA VAL A 92 33.44 12.78 -4.65
C VAL A 92 33.34 13.06 -3.15
N PRO A 93 32.59 12.25 -2.39
CA PRO A 93 32.60 12.34 -0.93
C PRO A 93 33.96 11.91 -0.39
N GLU A 94 34.69 12.85 0.22
CA GLU A 94 36.02 12.63 0.78
C GLU A 94 36.40 13.75 1.75
N THR A 95 37.43 13.53 2.56
CA THR A 95 38.11 14.60 3.29
C THR A 95 39.34 15.02 2.51
N VAL A 96 39.41 16.29 2.14
CA VAL A 96 40.56 16.89 1.47
C VAL A 96 41.37 17.74 2.45
N GLU A 97 42.67 17.78 2.22
CA GLU A 97 43.60 18.65 2.93
C GLU A 97 43.96 19.82 2.02
N LEU A 98 43.71 21.03 2.50
CA LEU A 98 43.96 22.29 1.83
C LEU A 98 45.23 22.91 2.40
N TYR A 99 46.27 23.02 1.58
CA TYR A 99 47.51 23.70 1.91
C TYR A 99 47.49 25.13 1.39
N ALA A 100 47.92 26.06 2.23
CA ALA A 100 48.14 27.45 1.85
C ALA A 100 49.51 27.89 2.34
N TYR A 101 50.28 28.52 1.46
CA TYR A 101 51.56 29.14 1.81
C TYR A 101 51.76 30.45 1.09
N LEU A 102 52.49 31.36 1.71
CA LEU A 102 52.85 32.63 1.11
C LEU A 102 53.88 32.40 0.00
N ALA A 103 53.59 32.85 -1.22
CA ALA A 103 54.47 32.60 -2.38
C ALA A 103 55.87 33.21 -2.21
N ALA A 104 55.96 34.34 -1.51
CA ALA A 104 57.23 35.03 -1.24
C ALA A 104 58.06 34.40 -0.10
N ASP A 105 57.42 33.61 0.76
CA ASP A 105 58.07 32.93 1.89
C ASP A 105 57.27 31.67 2.27
N THR A 106 57.70 30.51 1.76
CA THR A 106 57.00 29.24 1.97
C THR A 106 57.07 28.73 3.41
N SER A 107 57.91 29.32 4.28
CA SER A 107 57.92 29.00 5.71
C SER A 107 56.65 29.51 6.42
N VAL A 108 55.98 30.50 5.82
CA VAL A 108 54.68 31.03 6.24
C VAL A 108 53.59 30.19 5.56
N ASN A 109 53.15 29.14 6.24
CA ASN A 109 52.17 28.19 5.72
C ASN A 109 51.18 27.73 6.80
N THR A 110 50.07 27.18 6.34
CA THR A 110 49.08 26.51 7.19
C THR A 110 48.31 25.48 6.36
N HIS A 111 47.58 24.60 7.03
CA HIS A 111 46.73 23.60 6.38
C HIS A 111 45.39 23.47 7.10
N SER A 112 44.38 23.01 6.37
CA SER A 112 43.02 22.81 6.89
C SER A 112 42.40 21.58 6.26
N PHE A 113 41.57 20.87 7.03
CA PHE A 113 40.83 19.71 6.54
C PHE A 113 39.37 20.08 6.27
N LEU A 114 38.90 19.77 5.07
CA LEU A 114 37.51 20.00 4.64
C LEU A 114 36.91 18.67 4.21
N THR A 115 35.71 18.36 4.70
CA THR A 115 35.00 17.12 4.41
C THR A 115 33.85 17.41 3.47
N PHE A 116 33.78 16.68 2.36
CA PHE A 116 32.59 16.60 1.50
C PHE A 116 31.81 15.34 1.84
N ILE A 117 30.52 15.48 2.07
CA ILE A 117 29.65 14.37 2.49
C ILE A 117 28.91 13.75 1.29
N PRO A 118 28.49 12.47 1.37
CA PRO A 118 27.71 11.84 0.33
C PRO A 118 26.45 12.61 -0.01
N VAL A 119 26.19 12.78 -1.31
CA VAL A 119 24.86 13.16 -1.80
C VAL A 119 23.94 11.96 -1.58
N GLY A 120 22.82 12.16 -0.89
CA GLY A 120 21.81 11.11 -0.75
C GLY A 120 21.32 10.62 -2.13
N PRO A 121 20.71 9.43 -2.21
CA PRO A 121 20.12 8.98 -3.47
C PRO A 121 19.15 10.03 -3.99
N ALA A 122 19.18 10.29 -5.30
CA ALA A 122 18.21 11.17 -5.92
C ALA A 122 16.80 10.66 -5.58
N PRO A 123 15.84 11.55 -5.26
CA PRO A 123 14.48 11.12 -4.99
C PRO A 123 13.95 10.37 -6.22
N THR A 124 13.39 9.18 -5.96
CA THR A 124 12.74 8.34 -6.97
C THR A 124 11.25 8.35 -6.78
N TYR A 125 10.52 8.02 -7.85
CA TYR A 125 9.10 7.70 -7.73
C TYR A 125 8.92 6.36 -7.03
N GLU A 126 7.89 6.27 -6.20
CA GLU A 126 7.43 5.03 -5.58
C GLU A 126 5.91 4.97 -5.70
N LEU A 127 5.38 3.83 -6.13
CA LEU A 127 3.95 3.58 -6.23
C LEU A 127 3.61 2.38 -5.36
N ILE A 128 2.76 2.60 -4.36
CA ILE A 128 2.25 1.54 -3.49
C ILE A 128 0.74 1.38 -3.67
N SER A 129 0.24 0.21 -3.33
CA SER A 129 -1.18 -0.12 -3.37
C SER A 129 -1.69 -0.57 -1.99
N THR A 130 -2.97 -0.40 -1.74
CA THR A 130 -3.64 -0.89 -0.53
C THR A 130 -5.08 -1.22 -0.85
N VAL A 131 -5.48 -2.46 -0.55
CA VAL A 131 -6.88 -2.88 -0.66
C VAL A 131 -7.69 -2.24 0.48
N LEU A 132 -8.68 -1.42 0.12
CA LEU A 132 -9.56 -0.75 1.08
C LEU A 132 -10.87 -1.53 1.32
N ILE A 133 -11.40 -2.14 0.25
CA ILE A 133 -12.62 -2.95 0.28
C ILE A 133 -12.33 -4.21 -0.52
N ASP A 134 -12.62 -5.38 0.07
CA ASP A 134 -12.44 -6.69 -0.54
C ASP A 134 -13.67 -7.59 -0.31
N ASN A 135 -13.74 -8.69 -1.03
CA ASN A 135 -14.80 -9.71 -0.93
C ASN A 135 -16.21 -9.23 -1.33
N ALA A 136 -16.28 -8.19 -2.18
CA ALA A 136 -17.53 -7.74 -2.78
C ALA A 136 -18.24 -8.89 -3.53
N ARG A 137 -19.58 -8.83 -3.59
CA ARG A 137 -20.36 -9.83 -4.32
C ARG A 137 -20.12 -9.70 -5.83
N ALA A 138 -20.07 -10.83 -6.53
CA ALA A 138 -19.93 -10.90 -7.97
C ALA A 138 -21.26 -10.61 -8.72
N ASP A 139 -21.95 -9.53 -8.36
CA ASP A 139 -23.27 -9.16 -8.89
C ASP A 139 -23.22 -8.07 -9.99
N GLY A 140 -22.01 -7.72 -10.43
CA GLY A 140 -21.77 -6.63 -11.39
C GLY A 140 -21.96 -5.21 -10.84
N ASN A 141 -22.29 -5.05 -9.55
CA ASN A 141 -22.61 -3.76 -8.93
C ASN A 141 -21.80 -3.48 -7.66
N SER A 142 -21.64 -4.49 -6.80
CA SER A 142 -20.85 -4.44 -5.57
C SER A 142 -19.38 -4.22 -5.89
N GLN A 143 -18.72 -3.36 -5.12
CA GLN A 143 -17.39 -2.84 -5.43
C GLN A 143 -16.32 -3.30 -4.44
N ASN A 144 -15.22 -3.80 -4.97
CA ASN A 144 -13.93 -3.76 -4.29
C ASN A 144 -13.26 -2.41 -4.55
N ALA A 145 -12.34 -2.01 -3.68
CA ALA A 145 -11.63 -0.74 -3.81
C ALA A 145 -10.15 -0.88 -3.46
N VAL A 146 -9.29 -0.32 -4.31
CA VAL A 146 -7.84 -0.27 -4.10
C VAL A 146 -7.37 1.17 -4.18
N MET A 147 -6.66 1.63 -3.16
CA MET A 147 -5.96 2.91 -3.17
C MET A 147 -4.56 2.73 -3.73
N PHE A 148 -4.18 3.57 -4.66
CA PHE A 148 -2.83 3.74 -5.14
C PHE A 148 -2.25 5.04 -4.58
N TYR A 149 -1.01 5.00 -4.11
CA TYR A 149 -0.29 6.15 -3.57
C TYR A 149 1.04 6.31 -4.27
N LEU A 150 1.18 7.42 -5.02
CA LEU A 150 2.37 7.81 -5.76
C LEU A 150 3.14 8.85 -4.95
N THR A 151 4.41 8.57 -4.68
CA THR A 151 5.31 9.51 -4.01
C THR A 151 6.56 9.77 -4.82
N TYR A 152 7.21 10.90 -4.55
CA TYR A 152 8.54 11.26 -5.03
C TYR A 152 9.38 11.71 -3.84
N GLY A 153 10.44 10.96 -3.49
CA GLY A 153 11.22 11.23 -2.29
C GLY A 153 10.38 11.18 -0.99
N GLY A 154 9.38 10.30 -0.93
CA GLY A 154 8.48 10.13 0.21
C GLY A 154 7.33 11.14 0.32
N THR A 155 7.25 12.12 -0.58
CA THR A 155 6.14 13.10 -0.61
C THR A 155 5.12 12.72 -1.68
N GLY A 156 3.83 12.77 -1.35
CA GLY A 156 2.75 12.52 -2.31
C GLY A 156 2.76 13.50 -3.48
N VAL A 157 2.60 12.98 -4.71
CA VAL A 157 2.66 13.79 -5.93
C VAL A 157 1.51 13.48 -6.89
N SER A 158 0.96 14.53 -7.50
CA SER A 158 0.00 14.36 -8.59
C SER A 158 0.72 13.84 -9.84
N GLY A 159 0.15 12.82 -10.48
CA GLY A 159 0.76 12.14 -11.60
C GLY A 159 -0.25 11.25 -12.33
N THR A 160 0.04 10.93 -13.59
CA THR A 160 -0.82 10.04 -14.39
C THR A 160 -0.35 8.60 -14.26
N ILE A 161 -1.21 7.74 -13.75
CA ILE A 161 -1.03 6.29 -13.68
C ILE A 161 -1.88 5.58 -14.74
N LEU A 162 -1.43 4.40 -15.16
CA LEU A 162 -2.20 3.45 -15.93
C LEU A 162 -2.60 2.31 -15.01
N ILE A 163 -3.88 1.95 -15.01
CA ILE A 163 -4.43 0.86 -14.21
C ILE A 163 -4.91 -0.20 -15.17
N SER A 164 -4.37 -1.42 -15.07
CA SER A 164 -4.87 -2.58 -15.77
C SER A 164 -5.86 -3.31 -14.87
N ASP A 165 -7.12 -3.15 -15.21
CA ASP A 165 -8.23 -3.83 -14.55
C ASP A 165 -8.36 -5.24 -15.15
N PHE A 166 -8.34 -6.25 -14.28
CA PHE A 166 -8.71 -7.65 -14.55
C PHE A 166 -8.28 -8.24 -15.90
N ILE A 167 -7.15 -8.95 -15.93
CA ILE A 167 -6.85 -9.86 -17.04
C ILE A 167 -7.96 -10.95 -17.05
N PRO A 168 -8.75 -11.12 -18.14
CA PRO A 168 -8.44 -10.75 -19.53
C PRO A 168 -9.49 -9.85 -20.22
N SER A 169 -10.08 -8.83 -19.57
CA SER A 169 -11.07 -7.99 -20.27
C SER A 169 -11.16 -6.54 -19.79
N ASN A 170 -10.15 -5.72 -20.12
CA ASN A 170 -10.32 -4.32 -20.55
C ASN A 170 -8.96 -3.76 -20.98
N PRO A 171 -8.91 -2.78 -21.91
CA PRO A 171 -7.69 -1.98 -22.06
C PRO A 171 -7.40 -1.25 -20.73
N PRO A 172 -6.11 -1.04 -20.38
CA PRO A 172 -5.74 -0.27 -19.22
C PRO A 172 -6.37 1.12 -19.26
N VAL A 173 -6.82 1.60 -18.10
CA VAL A 173 -7.46 2.90 -17.97
C VAL A 173 -6.48 3.89 -17.35
N SER A 174 -6.40 5.09 -17.92
CA SER A 174 -5.56 6.16 -17.37
C SER A 174 -6.31 6.94 -16.29
N ARG A 175 -5.60 7.22 -15.20
CA ARG A 175 -6.09 7.98 -14.03
C ARG A 175 -5.00 8.91 -13.52
N THR A 176 -5.40 9.93 -12.77
CA THR A 176 -4.47 10.90 -12.19
C THR A 176 -4.62 10.88 -10.68
N THR A 177 -3.49 10.87 -9.96
CA THR A 177 -3.47 11.01 -8.50
C THR A 177 -3.79 12.45 -8.09
N GLY A 178 -4.42 12.59 -6.92
CA GLY A 178 -4.66 13.87 -6.29
C GLY A 178 -3.37 14.61 -5.89
N THR A 179 -3.51 15.81 -5.34
CA THR A 179 -2.38 16.60 -4.84
C THR A 179 -1.66 15.96 -3.67
N ASP A 180 -2.33 15.04 -2.96
CA ASP A 180 -1.78 14.21 -1.90
C ASP A 180 -1.14 12.91 -2.42
N GLY A 181 -1.06 12.73 -3.74
CA GLY A 181 -0.51 11.54 -4.37
C GLY A 181 -1.42 10.32 -4.41
N ARG A 182 -2.67 10.42 -3.96
CA ARG A 182 -3.56 9.26 -3.85
C ARG A 182 -4.59 9.19 -4.97
N TYR A 183 -4.98 7.98 -5.34
CA TYR A 183 -6.12 7.68 -6.21
C TYR A 183 -6.77 6.37 -5.78
N THR A 184 -8.09 6.35 -5.61
CA THR A 184 -8.85 5.13 -5.30
C THR A 184 -9.56 4.62 -6.55
N ALA A 185 -9.23 3.40 -6.97
CA ALA A 185 -9.95 2.67 -8.00
C ALA A 185 -11.06 1.81 -7.37
N TYR A 186 -12.19 1.74 -8.07
CA TYR A 186 -13.32 0.88 -7.71
C TYR A 186 -13.53 -0.16 -8.79
N PHE A 187 -13.84 -1.37 -8.36
CA PHE A 187 -13.86 -2.54 -9.23
C PHE A 187 -15.12 -3.34 -8.99
N THR A 188 -15.83 -3.71 -10.06
CA THR A 188 -17.01 -4.58 -10.03
C THR A 188 -16.76 -5.82 -10.88
N SER A 189 -17.39 -6.95 -10.54
CA SER A 189 -17.34 -8.16 -11.36
C SER A 189 -18.68 -8.90 -11.30
N SER A 190 -19.08 -9.55 -12.40
CA SER A 190 -20.16 -10.55 -12.41
C SER A 190 -19.66 -11.99 -12.24
N ASN A 191 -18.33 -12.17 -12.21
CA ASN A 191 -17.68 -13.46 -12.08
C ASN A 191 -17.01 -13.54 -10.70
N PRO A 192 -17.33 -14.55 -9.87
CA PRO A 192 -16.64 -14.76 -8.62
C PRO A 192 -15.22 -15.27 -8.83
N GLY A 193 -14.35 -15.04 -7.85
CA GLY A 193 -12.96 -15.47 -7.87
C GLY A 193 -12.00 -14.36 -7.46
N SER A 194 -10.72 -14.70 -7.43
CA SER A 194 -9.64 -13.76 -7.15
C SER A 194 -9.02 -13.24 -8.43
N PHE A 195 -8.66 -11.98 -8.41
CA PHE A 195 -8.16 -11.28 -9.57
C PHE A 195 -7.01 -10.35 -9.21
N ASN A 196 -6.03 -10.28 -10.10
CA ASN A 196 -4.92 -9.36 -9.96
C ASN A 196 -5.26 -8.01 -10.61
N VAL A 197 -5.06 -6.93 -9.86
CA VAL A 197 -5.15 -5.55 -10.34
C VAL A 197 -3.77 -4.93 -10.23
N SER A 198 -3.32 -4.24 -11.27
CA SER A 198 -2.01 -3.61 -11.28
C SER A 198 -2.09 -2.19 -11.79
N ALA A 199 -1.19 -1.35 -11.27
CA ALA A 199 -1.01 0.02 -11.72
C ALA A 199 0.46 0.30 -11.98
N GLN A 200 0.72 1.17 -12.95
CA GLN A 200 2.07 1.65 -13.28
C GLN A 200 2.05 3.15 -13.58
N LEU A 201 3.13 3.86 -13.25
CA LEU A 201 3.28 5.25 -13.61
C LEU A 201 3.45 5.38 -15.13
N ARG A 202 2.68 6.26 -15.77
CA ARG A 202 2.68 6.36 -17.24
C ARG A 202 4.02 6.85 -17.80
N SER A 203 4.67 7.79 -17.12
CA SER A 203 5.97 8.34 -17.54
C SER A 203 7.14 7.41 -17.26
N ASP A 204 6.97 6.47 -16.32
CA ASP A 204 8.00 5.50 -15.94
C ASP A 204 7.32 4.17 -15.54
N PRO A 205 7.10 3.26 -16.51
CA PRO A 205 6.46 1.97 -16.25
C PRO A 205 7.23 1.05 -15.29
N SER A 206 8.50 1.33 -14.98
CA SER A 206 9.25 0.56 -13.97
C SER A 206 8.67 0.76 -12.56
N VAL A 207 8.00 1.90 -12.34
CA VAL A 207 7.27 2.21 -11.11
C VAL A 207 5.89 1.58 -11.22
N SER A 208 5.72 0.40 -10.64
CA SER A 208 4.48 -0.38 -10.70
C SER A 208 4.18 -1.12 -9.40
N THR A 209 2.92 -1.50 -9.22
CA THR A 209 2.45 -2.30 -8.08
C THR A 209 1.27 -3.18 -8.50
N SER A 210 0.95 -4.20 -7.69
CA SER A 210 -0.18 -5.09 -7.93
C SER A 210 -0.79 -5.62 -6.64
N GLU A 211 -2.11 -5.81 -6.63
CA GLU A 211 -2.88 -6.40 -5.53
C GLU A 211 -3.79 -7.50 -6.04
N THR A 212 -4.13 -8.43 -5.16
CA THR A 212 -5.20 -9.39 -5.40
C THR A 212 -6.46 -8.95 -4.68
N ILE A 213 -7.57 -8.88 -5.40
CA ILE A 213 -8.91 -8.66 -4.85
C ILE A 213 -9.81 -9.84 -5.18
N THR A 214 -10.78 -10.14 -4.33
CA THR A 214 -11.66 -11.30 -4.44
C THR A 214 -13.12 -10.87 -4.56
N PHE A 215 -13.86 -11.48 -5.48
CA PHE A 215 -15.31 -11.39 -5.54
C PHE A 215 -15.96 -12.68 -5.06
N THR A 216 -16.92 -12.55 -4.16
CA THR A 216 -17.68 -13.67 -3.61
C THR A 216 -18.83 -14.06 -4.54
N PRO A 217 -19.16 -15.35 -4.70
CA PRO A 217 -20.31 -15.77 -5.51
C PRO A 217 -21.62 -15.12 -5.09
N VAL A 218 -22.43 -14.75 -6.08
CA VAL A 218 -23.83 -14.41 -5.84
C VAL A 218 -24.60 -15.71 -5.71
N VAL A 219 -25.06 -16.01 -4.49
CA VAL A 219 -25.99 -17.12 -4.26
C VAL A 219 -27.36 -16.68 -4.79
N THR A 220 -27.85 -17.37 -5.80
CA THR A 220 -29.23 -17.18 -6.31
C THR A 220 -30.13 -18.26 -5.72
N TYR A 221 -31.27 -17.84 -5.20
CA TYR A 221 -32.27 -18.73 -4.63
C TYR A 221 -33.41 -18.97 -5.63
N PRO A 222 -34.04 -20.16 -5.63
CA PRO A 222 -33.80 -21.27 -4.72
C PRO A 222 -32.55 -22.10 -5.04
N VAL A 223 -31.80 -22.52 -4.02
CA VAL A 223 -30.65 -23.44 -4.13
C VAL A 223 -31.12 -24.86 -3.81
N PHE A 224 -30.96 -25.79 -4.76
CA PHE A 224 -31.23 -27.21 -4.49
C PHE A 224 -30.16 -27.78 -3.56
N LEU A 225 -30.57 -28.26 -2.38
CA LEU A 225 -29.66 -28.82 -1.39
C LEU A 225 -29.45 -30.33 -1.58
N GLY A 226 -30.46 -31.04 -2.07
CA GLY A 226 -30.38 -32.47 -2.35
C GLY A 226 -31.71 -33.19 -2.19
N SER A 227 -31.69 -34.49 -2.52
CA SER A 227 -32.83 -35.40 -2.35
C SER A 227 -32.59 -36.32 -1.15
N ASN A 228 -33.60 -36.48 -0.29
CA ASN A 228 -33.55 -37.36 0.88
C ASN A 228 -34.58 -38.47 0.78
N ARG A 229 -34.15 -39.70 1.09
CA ARG A 229 -35.05 -40.84 1.29
C ARG A 229 -35.58 -40.82 2.71
N VAL A 230 -36.90 -40.92 2.81
CA VAL A 230 -37.66 -40.80 4.04
C VAL A 230 -38.35 -42.13 4.30
N PRO A 231 -37.97 -42.88 5.35
CA PRO A 231 -38.62 -44.13 5.70
C PRO A 231 -39.98 -43.84 6.34
N THR A 232 -40.98 -44.65 5.99
CA THR A 232 -42.32 -44.55 6.59
C THR A 232 -42.39 -45.44 7.83
N PRO A 233 -42.76 -44.92 9.02
CA PRO A 233 -42.94 -45.77 10.20
C PRO A 233 -44.05 -46.80 9.96
N ARG A 234 -43.81 -48.07 10.29
CA ARG A 234 -44.82 -49.14 10.12
C ARG A 234 -45.99 -49.04 11.12
N GLU A 235 -45.83 -48.28 12.19
CA GLU A 235 -46.75 -48.29 13.35
C GLU A 235 -47.41 -46.92 13.61
N THR A 236 -46.95 -45.84 12.96
CA THR A 236 -47.48 -44.49 13.16
C THR A 236 -47.60 -43.73 11.83
N ASN A 237 -48.78 -43.20 11.53
CA ASN A 237 -49.04 -42.34 10.38
C ASN A 237 -48.52 -40.90 10.57
N PHE A 238 -47.43 -40.71 11.32
CA PHE A 238 -46.96 -39.37 11.69
C PHE A 238 -45.44 -39.33 11.60
N LEU A 239 -44.92 -38.34 10.87
CA LEU A 239 -43.50 -38.08 10.73
C LEU A 239 -43.26 -36.58 10.85
N GLY A 240 -42.30 -36.20 11.70
CA GLY A 240 -41.80 -34.83 11.78
C GLY A 240 -41.14 -34.38 10.49
N VAL A 241 -40.73 -33.11 10.44
CA VAL A 241 -40.10 -32.52 9.25
C VAL A 241 -38.60 -32.82 9.18
N GLU A 242 -37.97 -33.15 10.31
CA GLU A 242 -36.55 -33.39 10.46
C GLU A 242 -36.03 -34.50 9.51
N PRO A 243 -36.73 -35.63 9.34
CA PRO A 243 -36.33 -36.68 8.40
C PRO A 243 -36.32 -36.23 6.93
N PHE A 244 -37.05 -35.17 6.57
CA PHE A 244 -37.05 -34.62 5.21
C PHE A 244 -35.74 -33.91 4.86
N PHE A 245 -35.04 -33.37 5.87
CA PHE A 245 -33.76 -32.69 5.68
C PHE A 245 -32.57 -33.64 5.73
N GLY A 246 -32.70 -34.85 6.32
CA GLY A 246 -31.65 -35.87 6.29
C GLY A 246 -30.28 -35.32 6.74
N PRO A 247 -29.18 -35.62 6.03
CA PRO A 247 -27.84 -35.09 6.33
C PRO A 247 -27.61 -33.65 5.82
N LEU A 248 -28.62 -32.98 5.24
CA LEU A 248 -28.45 -31.65 4.67
C LEU A 248 -28.19 -30.63 5.78
N VAL A 249 -27.25 -29.72 5.51
CA VAL A 249 -26.95 -28.59 6.39
C VAL A 249 -27.90 -27.45 6.06
N ILE A 250 -28.68 -27.03 7.07
CA ILE A 250 -29.55 -25.86 7.01
C ILE A 250 -28.90 -24.69 7.74
N THR A 251 -29.28 -23.48 7.37
CA THR A 251 -28.78 -22.20 7.89
C THR A 251 -29.90 -21.49 8.63
N ALA A 252 -29.65 -21.07 9.87
CA ALA A 252 -30.59 -20.27 10.65
C ALA A 252 -31.05 -19.02 9.89
N GLY A 253 -32.34 -18.70 9.97
CA GLY A 253 -32.94 -17.54 9.33
C GLY A 253 -33.28 -17.73 7.84
N HIS A 254 -32.93 -18.86 7.23
CA HIS A 254 -33.36 -19.19 5.87
C HIS A 254 -34.71 -19.91 5.84
N ARG A 255 -35.38 -19.80 4.69
CA ARG A 255 -36.63 -20.52 4.38
C ARG A 255 -36.36 -21.69 3.46
N TYR A 256 -37.06 -22.81 3.64
CA TYR A 256 -36.83 -24.05 2.91
C TYR A 256 -38.10 -24.61 2.28
N SER A 257 -38.05 -24.93 0.99
CA SER A 257 -39.12 -25.65 0.30
C SER A 257 -38.81 -27.14 0.21
N ILE A 258 -39.78 -27.97 0.53
CA ILE A 258 -39.69 -29.42 0.42
C ILE A 258 -40.69 -29.89 -0.62
N ARG A 259 -40.23 -30.64 -1.62
CA ARG A 259 -41.04 -31.17 -2.70
C ARG A 259 -40.99 -32.69 -2.70
N GLY A 260 -42.16 -33.34 -2.60
CA GLY A 260 -42.24 -34.79 -2.72
C GLY A 260 -42.00 -35.25 -4.15
N ILE A 261 -41.21 -36.30 -4.34
CA ILE A 261 -41.11 -37.00 -5.63
C ILE A 261 -42.19 -38.09 -5.64
N PRO A 262 -43.22 -38.00 -6.50
CA PRO A 262 -44.32 -38.94 -6.46
C PRO A 262 -43.86 -40.36 -6.77
N THR A 263 -44.08 -41.27 -5.82
CA THR A 263 -44.11 -42.72 -6.06
C THR A 263 -45.57 -43.18 -5.99
N SER A 264 -45.94 -44.17 -6.81
CA SER A 264 -47.32 -44.65 -6.91
C SER A 264 -47.89 -45.04 -5.54
N GLY A 265 -49.05 -44.50 -5.16
CA GLY A 265 -49.75 -44.86 -3.91
C GLY A 265 -49.52 -43.92 -2.72
N LEU A 266 -48.84 -42.79 -2.93
CA LEU A 266 -48.72 -41.73 -1.93
C LEU A 266 -49.74 -40.63 -2.16
N PHE A 267 -50.49 -40.26 -1.11
CA PHE A 267 -51.43 -39.15 -1.12
C PHE A 267 -50.93 -38.05 -0.18
N PHE A 268 -51.01 -36.81 -0.67
CA PHE A 268 -50.49 -35.61 -0.05
C PHE A 268 -51.65 -34.55 -0.14
N GLY A 269 -52.07 -33.91 0.96
CA GLY A 269 -53.12 -32.85 0.99
C GLY A 269 -52.77 -31.64 1.89
N GLU A 270 -53.67 -30.70 2.17
CA GLU A 270 -53.51 -29.64 3.19
C GLU A 270 -54.86 -29.39 3.89
N CYS A 271 -54.85 -29.08 5.20
CA CYS A 271 -56.06 -28.71 5.95
C CYS A 271 -55.95 -27.26 6.45
N PRO A 272 -57.04 -26.46 6.42
CA PRO A 272 -57.03 -25.11 6.98
C PRO A 272 -56.67 -25.11 8.47
N ASN A 273 -56.16 -23.97 8.96
CA ASN A 273 -55.80 -23.76 10.37
C ASN A 273 -56.77 -24.43 11.36
N SER A 274 -56.22 -25.21 12.29
CA SER A 274 -56.94 -25.93 13.35
C SER A 274 -57.73 -27.19 12.93
N TYR A 275 -57.58 -27.67 11.69
CA TYR A 275 -58.19 -28.93 11.24
C TYR A 275 -57.15 -30.06 11.08
N VAL A 276 -57.50 -31.26 11.53
CA VAL A 276 -56.74 -32.51 11.39
C VAL A 276 -57.37 -33.35 10.27
N PHE A 277 -56.56 -33.91 9.38
CA PHE A 277 -57.07 -34.85 8.37
C PHE A 277 -57.44 -36.17 9.01
N ASN A 278 -58.72 -36.51 8.95
CA ASN A 278 -59.22 -37.79 9.40
C ASN A 278 -59.15 -38.77 8.22
N ASP A 279 -58.17 -39.67 8.28
CA ASP A 279 -57.93 -40.68 7.26
C ASP A 279 -59.13 -41.58 6.96
N SER A 280 -59.90 -41.95 7.99
CA SER A 280 -61.11 -42.77 7.84
C SER A 280 -62.22 -42.07 7.06
N SER A 281 -62.25 -40.73 7.07
CA SER A 281 -63.27 -39.92 6.40
C SER A 281 -62.75 -39.13 5.20
N GLN A 282 -61.44 -39.16 4.93
CA GLN A 282 -60.77 -38.39 3.88
C GLN A 282 -61.12 -36.89 3.91
N GLN A 283 -61.33 -36.32 5.11
CA GLN A 283 -61.77 -34.94 5.32
C GLN A 283 -61.01 -34.27 6.47
N CYS A 284 -60.81 -32.96 6.36
CA CYS A 284 -60.30 -32.11 7.43
C CYS A 284 -61.37 -31.92 8.53
N ARG A 285 -61.04 -32.19 9.80
CA ARG A 285 -61.93 -32.00 10.96
C ARG A 285 -61.29 -31.17 12.07
N LEU A 286 -62.08 -30.33 12.72
CA LEU A 286 -61.70 -29.60 13.94
C LEU A 286 -61.66 -30.56 15.12
N ASP A 287 -60.51 -31.18 15.40
CA ASP A 287 -60.24 -31.80 16.70
C ASP A 287 -58.87 -31.33 17.19
N ILE A 288 -58.92 -30.52 18.24
CA ILE A 288 -57.77 -29.85 18.87
C ILE A 288 -56.98 -30.86 19.70
N THR A 289 -55.74 -31.13 19.30
CA THR A 289 -54.53 -31.02 20.13
C THR A 289 -53.32 -31.46 19.28
N SER A 290 -52.26 -30.64 19.31
CA SER A 290 -51.02 -30.67 18.50
C SER A 290 -51.13 -30.29 17.02
N ASP A 291 -50.29 -29.34 16.62
CA ASP A 291 -50.17 -28.78 15.27
C ASP A 291 -49.70 -29.85 14.28
N PHE A 292 -50.49 -30.12 13.22
CA PHE A 292 -50.08 -30.99 12.11
C PHE A 292 -50.63 -30.47 10.76
N THR A 293 -49.81 -30.54 9.70
CA THR A 293 -50.01 -30.03 8.34
C THR A 293 -49.72 -31.15 7.35
N LEU A 294 -50.56 -31.33 6.34
CA LEU A 294 -50.35 -32.31 5.29
C LEU A 294 -49.49 -31.74 4.13
N LEU A 295 -48.82 -32.62 3.39
CA LEU A 295 -47.95 -32.28 2.25
C LEU A 295 -48.78 -31.96 0.99
N ALA A 296 -48.47 -30.95 0.18
CA ALA A 296 -49.00 -30.87 -1.19
C ALA A 296 -48.03 -31.58 -2.17
N VAL A 297 -48.55 -32.08 -3.30
CA VAL A 297 -47.76 -32.82 -4.32
C VAL A 297 -46.65 -31.95 -4.95
N ASP A 298 -46.72 -30.62 -4.78
CA ASP A 298 -45.83 -29.67 -5.46
C ASP A 298 -44.83 -28.94 -4.54
N SER A 299 -45.18 -28.61 -3.28
CA SER A 299 -44.26 -28.04 -2.28
C SER A 299 -44.92 -27.83 -0.90
N LEU A 300 -44.17 -27.92 0.19
CA LEU A 300 -44.58 -27.39 1.52
C LEU A 300 -44.57 -25.85 1.54
N THR A 301 -45.35 -25.25 2.46
CA THR A 301 -45.10 -23.86 2.89
C THR A 301 -43.65 -23.76 3.35
N PRO A 302 -42.91 -22.71 2.95
CA PRO A 302 -41.50 -22.62 3.29
C PRO A 302 -41.25 -22.70 4.81
N ILE A 303 -40.41 -23.64 5.23
CA ILE A 303 -40.05 -23.85 6.64
C ILE A 303 -38.91 -22.91 7.00
N ARG A 304 -39.01 -22.23 8.13
CA ARG A 304 -37.94 -21.38 8.65
C ARG A 304 -37.02 -22.16 9.58
N ALA A 305 -35.73 -22.18 9.28
CA ALA A 305 -34.75 -22.72 10.22
C ALA A 305 -34.47 -21.71 11.35
N LEU A 306 -34.57 -22.14 12.61
CA LEU A 306 -34.19 -21.30 13.76
C LEU A 306 -32.71 -21.42 14.10
N ASN A 307 -32.12 -22.58 13.83
CA ASN A 307 -30.72 -22.88 14.11
C ASN A 307 -30.04 -23.46 12.87
N SER A 308 -28.73 -23.24 12.76
CA SER A 308 -27.90 -23.84 11.71
C SER A 308 -27.44 -25.24 12.14
N GLY A 309 -27.35 -26.18 11.21
CA GLY A 309 -26.82 -27.52 11.46
C GLY A 309 -27.47 -28.60 10.61
N VAL A 310 -27.19 -29.86 10.96
CA VAL A 310 -27.81 -31.02 10.32
C VAL A 310 -29.08 -31.37 11.09
N GLY A 311 -30.25 -31.14 10.48
CA GLY A 311 -31.54 -31.63 10.96
C GLY A 311 -31.92 -31.27 12.41
N ARG A 312 -31.52 -30.10 12.95
CA ARG A 312 -31.86 -29.69 14.32
C ARG A 312 -32.67 -28.39 14.39
N GLU A 313 -33.64 -28.40 15.31
CA GLU A 313 -34.48 -27.27 15.76
C GLU A 313 -35.04 -26.41 14.63
N LEU A 314 -35.96 -27.02 13.88
CA LEU A 314 -36.84 -26.35 12.94
C LEU A 314 -38.12 -25.93 13.69
N HIS A 315 -38.46 -24.64 13.65
CA HIS A 315 -39.79 -24.23 14.11
C HIS A 315 -40.76 -24.39 12.96
N SER A 316 -41.72 -25.28 13.14
CA SER A 316 -42.73 -25.50 12.15
C SER A 316 -44.10 -25.64 12.79
N PRO A 317 -45.18 -25.16 12.15
CA PRO A 317 -46.47 -25.82 12.33
C PRO A 317 -46.26 -27.30 12.00
N GLY A 318 -46.61 -28.23 12.89
CA GLY A 318 -46.20 -29.63 12.72
C GLY A 318 -46.72 -30.21 11.41
N TYR A 319 -46.21 -31.37 10.99
CA TYR A 319 -46.59 -32.04 9.73
C TYR A 319 -47.05 -33.48 9.95
N TYR A 320 -47.85 -34.00 9.03
CA TYR A 320 -48.37 -35.37 9.00
C TYR A 320 -48.14 -36.01 7.63
N PHE A 321 -47.98 -37.34 7.62
CA PHE A 321 -47.84 -38.15 6.42
C PHE A 321 -48.69 -39.42 6.50
N ASN A 322 -49.48 -39.71 5.45
CA ASN A 322 -50.21 -40.96 5.33
C ASN A 322 -49.61 -41.87 4.26
N GLY A 323 -49.00 -42.99 4.68
CA GLY A 323 -48.40 -43.96 3.77
C GLY A 323 -48.92 -45.36 4.01
N TYR A 324 -50.14 -45.66 3.58
CA TYR A 324 -50.71 -47.00 3.76
C TYR A 324 -49.99 -48.11 2.97
N SER A 325 -49.04 -47.80 2.07
CA SER A 325 -48.42 -48.82 1.21
C SER A 325 -46.96 -48.61 0.78
N ALA A 326 -46.38 -47.42 0.95
CA ALA A 326 -44.98 -47.18 0.57
C ALA A 326 -44.08 -47.43 1.77
N GLN A 327 -42.97 -48.17 1.61
CA GLN A 327 -41.97 -48.38 2.68
C GLN A 327 -41.02 -47.18 2.82
N GLU A 328 -40.84 -46.40 1.75
CA GLU A 328 -39.99 -45.20 1.68
C GLU A 328 -40.51 -44.25 0.59
N PHE A 329 -40.22 -42.96 0.71
CA PHE A 329 -40.41 -41.96 -0.35
C PHE A 329 -39.23 -40.98 -0.41
N THR A 330 -39.10 -40.24 -1.52
CA THR A 330 -38.00 -39.27 -1.69
C THR A 330 -38.55 -37.85 -1.71
N VAL A 331 -37.85 -36.93 -1.06
CA VAL A 331 -38.13 -35.50 -1.09
C VAL A 331 -36.93 -34.71 -1.62
N ASP A 332 -37.20 -33.66 -2.37
CA ASP A 332 -36.22 -32.65 -2.78
C ASP A 332 -36.30 -31.46 -1.84
N VAL A 333 -35.15 -30.98 -1.35
CA VAL A 333 -35.06 -29.82 -0.46
C VAL A 333 -34.37 -28.67 -1.18
N TYR A 334 -35.01 -27.49 -1.13
CA TYR A 334 -34.49 -26.25 -1.68
C TYR A 334 -34.37 -25.19 -0.58
N ASP A 335 -33.22 -24.54 -0.49
CA ASP A 335 -33.04 -23.30 0.27
C ASP A 335 -33.62 -22.14 -0.55
N LEU A 336 -34.57 -21.39 0.00
CA LEU A 336 -35.19 -20.22 -0.63
C LEU A 336 -34.50 -18.91 -0.23
N GLY A 337 -33.48 -18.99 0.61
CA GLY A 337 -32.70 -17.86 1.10
C GLY A 337 -33.16 -17.31 2.44
N PRO A 338 -32.45 -16.29 2.94
CA PRO A 338 -32.80 -15.61 4.18
C PRO A 338 -34.21 -15.00 4.09
N GLU A 339 -34.90 -15.01 5.23
CA GLU A 339 -36.17 -14.29 5.42
C GLU A 339 -35.95 -12.77 5.60
#